data_AF-Q5ZLJ1-F1
#
_entry.id   AF-Q5ZLJ1-F1
#
_cell.length_a   1.000
_cell.length_b   1.000
_cell.length_c   1.000
_cell.angle_alpha   90.00
_cell.angle_beta   90.00
_cell.angle_gamma   90.00
#
_symmetry.space_group_name_H-M   'P 1'
#
loop_
_entity.id
_entity.type
_entity.pdbx_description
1 polymer ?
#
loop_
_entity_poly.entity_id
_entity_poly.type
_entity_poly.pdbx_seq_one_letter_code
_entity_poly.pdbx_strand_id
1 'polypeptide(L)'
;MAFCAKMRSTKKSEVNLEAQHQGLEVLFYLQDKSPICYTSGEFTSEELCIEAAQKCSISPLCHNLFALFDENRRLWYAPNQVFKIDEKTSQRLYYRMRYYFTNWHGTK
;
A
#
# COMPACT_ATOMS: atom_id res chain seq x y z
N MET A 1 -17.15 42.42 35.03
CA MET A 1 -16.88 41.05 34.56
C MET A 1 -17.70 40.80 33.31
N ALA A 2 -17.05 40.36 32.22
CA ALA A 2 -17.55 39.57 31.08
C ALA A 2 -16.91 40.07 29.76
N PHE A 3 -15.79 39.46 29.39
CA PHE A 3 -15.18 39.57 28.06
C PHE A 3 -15.78 38.45 27.20
N CYS A 4 -16.68 38.77 26.26
CA CYS A 4 -17.18 37.79 25.28
C CYS A 4 -16.26 37.76 24.06
N ALA A 5 -15.36 36.78 24.01
CA ALA A 5 -14.57 36.48 22.83
C ALA A 5 -15.42 35.67 21.83
N LYS A 6 -15.73 36.24 20.66
CA LYS A 6 -16.28 35.51 19.52
C LYS A 6 -15.18 34.63 18.91
N MET A 7 -15.28 33.31 19.09
CA MET A 7 -14.48 32.35 18.34
C MET A 7 -14.93 32.34 16.87
N ARG A 8 -14.08 32.84 15.97
CA ARG A 8 -14.16 32.52 14.54
C ARG A 8 -13.71 31.07 14.38
N SER A 9 -14.66 30.18 14.09
CA SER A 9 -14.40 28.82 13.64
C SER A 9 -13.74 28.89 12.26
N THR A 10 -12.41 28.80 12.23
CA THR A 10 -11.66 28.46 11.02
C THR A 10 -11.86 26.96 10.80
N LYS A 11 -12.83 26.60 9.96
CA LYS A 11 -12.79 25.33 9.23
C LYS A 11 -11.49 25.33 8.42
N LYS A 12 -10.42 24.77 9.00
CA LYS A 12 -9.30 24.25 8.22
C LYS A 12 -9.89 23.13 7.38
N SER A 13 -10.22 23.45 6.14
CA SER A 13 -10.25 22.47 5.07
C SER A 13 -8.89 21.78 5.10
N GLU A 14 -8.84 20.57 5.65
CA GLU A 14 -7.76 19.63 5.39
C GLU A 14 -7.80 19.33 3.90
N VAL A 15 -7.16 20.21 3.13
CA VAL A 15 -6.67 19.88 1.82
C VAL A 15 -5.64 18.80 2.09
N ASN A 16 -6.03 17.55 1.84
CA ASN A 16 -5.13 16.41 1.77
C ASN A 16 -4.10 16.74 0.67
N LEU A 17 -3.02 17.43 1.06
CA LEU A 17 -1.80 17.54 0.27
C LEU A 17 -1.14 16.17 0.34
N GLU A 18 -1.74 15.19 -0.35
CA GLU A 18 -0.97 14.05 -0.80
C GLU A 18 0.08 14.65 -1.71
N ALA A 19 1.31 14.77 -1.19
CA ALA A 19 2.46 14.96 -2.04
C ALA A 19 2.29 13.96 -3.18
N GLN A 20 2.24 14.43 -4.43
CA GLN A 20 2.14 13.57 -5.59
C GLN A 20 3.41 12.71 -5.59
N HIS A 21 3.33 11.52 -5.00
CA HIS A 21 4.44 10.59 -4.94
C HIS A 21 4.68 10.13 -6.38
N GLN A 22 5.84 10.46 -6.92
CA GLN A 22 6.21 10.05 -8.26
C GLN A 22 6.66 8.59 -8.22
N GLY A 23 6.05 7.76 -9.05
CA GLY A 23 6.34 6.34 -9.20
C GLY A 23 5.28 5.41 -8.60
N LEU A 24 5.73 4.18 -8.34
CA LEU A 24 4.94 3.12 -7.70
C LEU A 24 5.49 2.86 -6.30
N GLU A 25 4.63 2.86 -5.30
CA GLU A 25 4.97 2.48 -3.93
C GLU A 25 4.29 1.17 -3.55
N VAL A 26 5.07 0.22 -3.02
CA VAL A 26 4.56 -0.98 -2.36
C VAL A 26 4.64 -0.76 -0.85
N LEU A 27 3.46 -0.59 -0.24
CA LEU A 27 3.23 -0.33 1.17
C LEU A 27 3.09 -1.64 1.95
N PHE A 28 3.50 -1.59 3.22
CA PHE A 28 3.42 -2.71 4.15
C PHE A 28 2.54 -2.37 5.35
N TYR A 29 1.93 -3.40 5.94
CA TYR A 29 1.16 -3.28 7.19
C TYR A 29 2.05 -3.30 8.45
N LEU A 30 3.32 -3.65 8.28
CA LEU A 30 4.30 -3.73 9.36
C LEU A 30 4.89 -2.33 9.63
N GLN A 31 4.81 -1.86 10.88
CA GLN A 31 5.23 -0.50 11.26
C GLN A 31 6.74 -0.26 11.11
N ASP A 32 7.55 -1.32 11.18
CA ASP A 32 9.01 -1.29 11.06
C ASP A 32 9.50 -1.38 9.60
N LYS A 33 8.59 -1.59 8.63
CA LYS A 33 8.95 -1.79 7.22
C LYS A 33 8.64 -0.54 6.41
N SER A 34 9.70 0.09 5.90
CA SER A 34 9.56 1.16 4.91
C SER A 34 8.97 0.64 3.60
N PRO A 35 8.18 1.44 2.87
CA PRO A 35 7.71 1.08 1.53
C PRO A 35 8.87 0.75 0.57
N ILE A 36 8.57 0.03 -0.51
CA ILE A 36 9.47 -0.07 -1.67
C ILE A 36 8.99 0.93 -2.71
N CYS A 37 9.89 1.75 -3.21
CA CYS A 37 9.56 2.80 -4.18
C CYS A 37 10.27 2.51 -5.51
N TYR A 38 9.51 2.55 -6.59
CA TYR A 38 10.00 2.36 -7.95
C TYR A 38 9.73 3.65 -8.74
N THR A 39 10.79 4.24 -9.30
CA THR A 39 10.71 5.52 -10.03
C THR A 39 10.58 5.34 -11.54
N SER A 40 11.00 4.19 -12.08
CA SER A 40 10.97 3.88 -13.50
C SER A 40 11.10 2.38 -13.74
N GLY A 41 10.52 1.89 -14.84
CA GLY A 41 10.72 0.50 -15.30
C GLY A 41 9.42 -0.20 -15.64
N GLU A 42 9.52 -1.48 -15.93
CA GLU A 42 8.39 -2.37 -16.21
C GLU A 42 8.50 -3.59 -15.30
N PHE A 43 7.49 -3.81 -14.47
CA PHE A 43 7.48 -4.86 -13.46
C PHE A 43 6.16 -5.61 -13.47
N THR A 44 6.20 -6.91 -13.29
CA THR A 44 5.01 -7.71 -13.03
C THR A 44 4.60 -7.61 -11.57
N SER A 45 3.31 -7.81 -11.28
CA SER A 45 2.83 -7.90 -9.90
C SER A 45 3.53 -9.00 -9.11
N GLU A 46 3.93 -10.09 -9.76
CA GLU A 46 4.66 -11.19 -9.13
C GLU A 46 6.08 -10.77 -8.72
N GLU A 47 6.84 -10.11 -9.60
CA GLU A 47 8.19 -9.61 -9.26
C GLU A 47 8.16 -8.66 -8.06
N LEU A 48 7.21 -7.73 -8.06
CA LEU A 48 6.99 -6.82 -6.94
C LEU A 48 6.63 -7.57 -5.64
N CYS A 49 5.78 -8.60 -5.73
CA CYS A 49 5.43 -9.45 -4.61
C CYS A 49 6.62 -10.28 -4.09
N ILE A 50 7.55 -10.69 -4.97
CA ILE A 50 8.75 -11.45 -4.59
C ILE A 50 9.68 -10.56 -3.77
N GLU A 51 9.93 -9.33 -4.23
CA GLU A 51 10.77 -8.37 -3.50
C GLU A 51 10.13 -7.99 -2.16
N ALA A 52 8.82 -7.73 -2.16
CA ALA A 52 8.04 -7.49 -0.95
C ALA A 52 8.11 -8.65 0.05
N ALA A 53 8.01 -9.90 -0.43
CA ALA A 53 8.14 -11.10 0.38
C ALA A 53 9.53 -11.20 1.02
N GLN A 54 10.60 -10.96 0.25
CA GLN A 54 11.97 -10.94 0.76
C GLN A 54 12.15 -9.90 1.87
N LYS A 55 11.65 -8.68 1.65
CA LYS A 55 11.72 -7.58 2.63
C LYS A 55 10.93 -7.89 3.92
N CYS A 56 9.83 -8.62 3.81
CA CYS A 56 9.01 -9.09 4.93
C CYS A 56 9.45 -10.44 5.52
N SER A 57 10.53 -11.04 5.00
CA SER A 57 11.01 -12.37 5.43
C SER A 57 9.95 -13.47 5.30
N ILE A 58 9.09 -13.38 4.28
CA ILE A 58 8.11 -14.41 3.93
C ILE A 58 8.80 -15.50 3.13
N SER A 59 8.61 -16.77 3.53
CA SER A 59 9.22 -17.90 2.84
C SER A 59 8.60 -18.10 1.44
N PRO A 60 9.34 -18.68 0.47
CA PRO A 60 8.79 -18.99 -0.85
C PRO A 60 7.54 -19.88 -0.80
N LEU A 61 7.43 -20.75 0.22
CA LEU A 61 6.25 -21.60 0.44
C LEU A 61 4.98 -20.78 0.74
N CYS A 62 5.13 -19.65 1.43
CA CYS A 62 4.02 -18.78 1.82
C CYS A 62 3.79 -17.62 0.85
N HIS A 63 4.66 -17.41 -0.14
CA HIS A 63 4.60 -16.28 -1.06
C HIS A 63 3.26 -16.18 -1.79
N ASN A 64 2.73 -17.31 -2.26
CA ASN A 64 1.49 -17.38 -3.03
C ASN A 64 0.22 -17.01 -2.23
N LEU A 65 0.32 -16.82 -0.91
CA LEU A 65 -0.78 -16.34 -0.07
C LEU A 65 -0.98 -14.82 -0.21
N PHE A 66 0.01 -14.10 -0.75
CA PHE A 66 0.03 -12.65 -0.84
C PHE A 66 -0.18 -12.14 -2.26
N ALA A 67 -0.68 -10.91 -2.38
CA ALA A 67 -0.84 -10.19 -3.64
C ALA A 67 -0.83 -8.67 -3.41
N LEU A 68 -0.83 -7.90 -4.49
CA LEU A 68 -0.94 -6.44 -4.45
C LEU A 68 -2.41 -5.99 -4.46
N PHE A 69 -2.73 -5.09 -3.54
CA PHE A 69 -4.05 -4.50 -3.37
C PHE A 69 -4.02 -2.98 -3.56
N ASP A 70 -4.90 -2.46 -4.39
CA ASP A 70 -5.13 -1.03 -4.60
C ASP A 70 -6.27 -0.57 -3.69
N GLU A 71 -5.97 0.24 -2.69
CA GLU A 71 -6.98 0.73 -1.73
C GLU A 71 -7.95 1.73 -2.35
N ASN A 72 -7.47 2.58 -3.26
CA ASN A 72 -8.28 3.60 -3.92
C ASN A 72 -9.33 2.96 -4.83
N ARG A 73 -8.93 1.94 -5.59
CA ARG A 73 -9.81 1.23 -6.52
C ARG A 73 -10.52 0.05 -5.87
N ARG A 74 -10.06 -0.39 -4.69
CA ARG A 74 -10.49 -1.62 -3.99
C ARG A 74 -10.35 -2.86 -4.86
N LEU A 75 -9.27 -2.94 -5.64
CA LEU A 75 -9.01 -4.02 -6.58
C LEU A 75 -7.72 -4.77 -6.23
N TRP A 76 -7.69 -6.04 -6.58
CA TRP A 76 -6.50 -6.88 -6.53
C TRP A 76 -5.92 -7.02 -7.93
N TYR A 77 -4.60 -6.99 -8.04
CA TYR A 77 -3.93 -7.26 -9.30
C TYR A 77 -3.66 -8.76 -9.49
N ALA A 78 -3.69 -9.19 -10.74
CA ALA A 78 -3.27 -10.53 -11.12
C ALA A 78 -1.73 -10.62 -11.07
N PRO A 79 -1.15 -11.80 -10.79
CA PRO A 79 0.32 -11.95 -10.69
C PRO A 79 1.05 -11.55 -11.99
N ASN A 80 0.41 -11.79 -13.15
CA ASN A 80 0.91 -11.41 -14.47
C ASN A 80 0.58 -9.97 -14.88
N GLN A 81 -0.06 -9.17 -14.02
CA GLN A 81 -0.31 -7.76 -14.31
C GLN A 81 1.02 -7.04 -14.43
N VAL A 82 1.20 -6.31 -15.53
CA VAL A 82 2.39 -5.49 -15.76
C VAL A 82 2.12 -4.04 -15.36
N PHE A 83 3.04 -3.46 -14.59
CA PHE A 83 3.10 -2.06 -14.20
C PHE A 83 4.22 -1.39 -15.01
N LYS A 84 3.83 -0.40 -15.80
CA LYS A 84 4.76 0.48 -16.52
C LYS A 84 4.88 1.76 -15.72
N ILE A 85 6.07 2.02 -15.19
CA ILE A 85 6.33 3.12 -14.29
C ILE A 85 7.07 4.19 -15.07
N ASP A 86 6.42 5.35 -15.18
CA ASP A 86 6.96 6.58 -15.75
C ASP A 86 6.93 7.72 -14.73
N GLU A 87 7.51 8.87 -15.08
CA GLU A 87 7.56 10.07 -14.23
C GLU A 87 6.17 10.64 -13.88
N LYS A 88 5.12 10.21 -14.58
CA LYS A 88 3.72 10.62 -14.37
C LYS A 88 2.95 9.62 -13.50
N THR A 89 3.48 8.43 -13.31
CA THR A 89 2.85 7.38 -12.52
C THR A 89 2.83 7.83 -11.07
N SER A 90 1.68 7.70 -10.42
CA SER A 90 1.54 7.92 -8.98
C SER A 90 0.59 6.86 -8.46
N GLN A 91 1.15 5.72 -8.04
CA GLN A 91 0.37 4.55 -7.62
C GLN A 91 0.90 4.03 -6.29
N ARG A 92 -0.03 3.65 -5.41
CA ARG A 92 0.29 3.08 -4.10
C ARG A 92 -0.46 1.76 -3.95
N LEU A 93 0.28 0.69 -3.75
CA LEU A 93 -0.23 -0.67 -3.66
C LEU A 93 0.16 -1.26 -2.30
N TYR A 94 -0.74 -2.01 -1.69
CA TYR A 94 -0.46 -2.71 -0.45
C TYR A 94 -0.08 -4.16 -0.73
N TYR A 95 1.04 -4.59 -0.18
CA TYR A 95 1.38 -6.01 -0.11
C TYR A 95 0.55 -6.66 1.00
N ARG A 96 -0.43 -7.49 0.61
CA ARG A 96 -1.45 -8.01 1.53
C ARG A 96 -1.68 -9.50 1.32
N MET A 97 -1.93 -10.23 2.41
CA MET A 97 -2.43 -11.60 2.35
C MET A 97 -3.82 -11.61 1.69
N ARG A 98 -3.93 -12.32 0.56
CA ARG A 98 -5.14 -12.44 -0.26
C ARG A 98 -5.87 -13.76 0.00
N TYR A 99 -5.11 -14.84 0.14
CA TYR A 99 -5.65 -16.17 0.38
C TYR A 99 -5.49 -16.53 1.85
N TYR A 100 -6.61 -16.68 2.54
CA TYR A 100 -6.66 -16.95 3.97
C TYR A 100 -7.62 -18.08 4.27
N PHE A 101 -7.20 -18.99 5.15
CA PHE A 101 -7.99 -20.13 5.58
C PHE A 101 -8.44 -19.92 7.04
N THR A 102 -9.75 -19.95 7.28
CA THR A 102 -10.30 -19.80 8.63
C THR A 102 -9.85 -20.93 9.54
N ASN A 103 -9.66 -20.64 10.83
CA ASN A 103 -9.19 -21.61 11.83
C ASN A 103 -7.78 -22.20 11.56
N TRP A 104 -6.90 -21.45 10.87
CA TRP A 104 -5.51 -21.87 10.63
C TRP A 104 -4.71 -22.10 11.92
N HIS A 105 -5.05 -21.41 13.01
CA HIS A 105 -4.41 -21.55 14.33
C HIS A 105 -5.02 -22.67 15.20
N GLY A 106 -6.10 -23.31 14.75
CA GLY A 106 -6.65 -24.52 15.38
C GLY A 106 -7.29 -24.33 16.76
N THR A 107 -7.66 -23.12 17.17
CA THR A 107 -8.23 -22.85 18.51
C THR A 107 -9.76 -22.84 18.53
N LYS A 108 -10.39 -23.88 17.98
CA LYS A 108 -11.83 -24.10 18.16
C LYS A 108 -12.13 -24.85 19.45
#